data_AF-A0A8T4NEX6-F1
#
_entry.id   AF-A0A8T4NEX6-F1
#
_cell.length_a   1.000
_cell.length_b   1.000
_cell.length_c   1.000
_cell.angle_alpha   90.00
_cell.angle_beta   90.00
_cell.angle_gamma   90.00
#
_symmetry.space_group_name_H-M   'P 1'
#
loop_
_entity.id
_entity.type
_entity.pdbx_description
1 polymer ?
#
loop_
_entity_poly.entity_id
_entity_poly.type
_entity_poly.pdbx_seq_one_letter_code
_entity_poly.pdbx_strand_id
1 'polypeptide(L)'
;MNSDDKILIGVGVVLLIVIVYFGLGFGETTGEVVVGVNESNGHHTVAVCDENNYCRDFEVVCENGTLVEMTAIEGADYQHGEDWVDPRGNHSLCEWNDSVLLE
;
A
#
# COMPACT_ATOMS: atom_id res chain seq x y z
N MET A 1 -57.58 14.75 -18.03
CA MET A 1 -56.15 15.07 -17.84
C MET A 1 -56.01 16.56 -18.03
N ASN A 2 -55.98 17.27 -16.92
CA ASN A 2 -56.02 18.71 -16.87
C ASN A 2 -54.64 19.29 -17.24
N SER A 3 -54.60 20.58 -17.58
CA SER A 3 -53.34 21.25 -17.90
C SER A 3 -52.33 21.16 -16.74
N ASP A 4 -52.82 21.10 -15.50
CA ASP A 4 -52.01 20.98 -14.29
C ASP A 4 -51.38 19.57 -14.16
N ASP A 5 -52.11 18.52 -14.55
CA ASP A 5 -51.61 17.13 -14.53
C ASP A 5 -50.43 16.96 -15.51
N LYS A 6 -50.47 17.65 -16.65
CA LYS A 6 -49.41 17.59 -17.68
C LYS A 6 -48.11 18.25 -17.21
N ILE A 7 -48.23 19.34 -16.46
CA ILE A 7 -47.07 20.07 -15.90
C ILE A 7 -46.39 19.21 -14.83
N LEU A 8 -47.18 18.60 -13.93
CA LEU A 8 -46.65 17.75 -12.86
C LEU A 8 -45.89 16.53 -13.42
N ILE A 9 -46.45 15.88 -14.44
CA ILE A 9 -45.79 14.75 -15.12
C ILE A 9 -44.51 15.21 -15.82
N GLY A 10 -44.55 16.38 -16.50
CA GLY A 10 -43.37 16.94 -17.16
C GLY A 10 -42.22 17.21 -16.19
N VAL A 11 -42.51 17.81 -15.03
CA VAL A 11 -41.50 18.07 -13.98
C VAL A 11 -40.94 16.76 -13.42
N GLY A 12 -41.79 15.76 -13.19
CA GLY A 12 -41.37 14.45 -12.70
C GLY A 12 -40.41 13.73 -13.67
N VAL A 13 -40.69 13.77 -14.97
CA VAL A 13 -39.82 13.16 -15.99
C VAL A 13 -38.46 13.85 -16.06
N VAL A 14 -38.42 15.18 -15.98
CA VAL A 14 -37.16 15.94 -15.99
C VAL A 14 -36.29 15.61 -14.78
N LEU A 15 -36.89 15.51 -13.59
CA LEU A 15 -36.18 15.13 -12.36
C LEU A 15 -35.58 13.72 -12.44
N LEU A 16 -36.32 12.78 -13.03
CA LEU A 16 -35.87 11.39 -13.17
C LEU A 16 -34.67 11.28 -14.12
N ILE A 17 -34.66 12.05 -15.22
CA ILE A 17 -33.52 12.14 -16.15
C ILE A 17 -32.27 12.67 -15.45
N VAL A 18 -32.40 13.70 -14.62
CA VAL A 18 -31.28 14.28 -13.86
C VAL A 18 -30.68 13.24 -12.90
N ILE A 19 -31.51 12.51 -12.16
CA ILE A 19 -31.05 11.48 -11.22
C ILE A 19 -30.30 10.36 -11.94
N VAL A 20 -30.78 9.92 -13.11
CA VAL A 20 -30.08 8.90 -13.92
C VAL A 20 -28.74 9.43 -14.44
N TYR A 21 -28.68 10.70 -14.87
CA TYR A 21 -27.46 11.31 -15.38
C TYR A 21 -26.37 11.43 -14.29
N PHE A 22 -26.75 11.84 -13.08
CA PHE A 22 -25.81 11.95 -11.96
C PHE A 22 -25.50 10.61 -11.29
N GLY A 23 -26.46 9.67 -11.24
CA GLY A 23 -26.29 8.36 -10.62
C GLY A 23 -25.38 7.42 -11.41
N LEU A 24 -25.32 7.56 -12.74
CA LEU A 24 -24.44 6.76 -13.61
C LEU A 24 -23.02 7.34 -13.74
N GLY A 25 -22.76 8.56 -13.24
CA GLY A 25 -21.47 9.24 -13.32
C GLY A 25 -20.44 8.85 -12.26
N PHE A 26 -20.80 8.01 -11.29
CA PHE A 26 -19.89 7.48 -10.27
C PHE A 26 -19.36 6.09 -10.66
N GLY A 27 -18.91 5.96 -11.91
CA GLY A 27 -18.23 4.77 -12.41
C GLY A 27 -16.73 4.87 -12.17
N GLU A 28 -16.22 3.85 -11.51
CA GLU A 28 -14.80 3.45 -11.44
C GLU A 28 -13.88 4.42 -10.68
N THR A 29 -13.79 4.21 -9.36
CA THR A 29 -12.55 4.53 -8.64
C THR A 29 -11.45 3.62 -9.21
N THR A 30 -10.77 4.06 -10.25
CA THR A 30 -9.49 3.45 -10.65
C THR A 30 -8.49 3.80 -9.55
N GLY A 31 -8.48 2.98 -8.52
CA GLY A 31 -7.41 2.97 -7.53
C GLY A 31 -6.17 2.44 -8.22
N GLU A 32 -5.48 3.29 -8.95
CA GLU A 32 -4.13 3.01 -9.41
C GLU A 32 -3.25 3.06 -8.15
N VAL A 33 -3.04 1.90 -7.53
CA VAL A 33 -1.98 1.76 -6.54
C VAL A 33 -0.70 2.00 -7.32
N VAL A 34 -0.03 3.11 -7.02
CA VAL A 34 1.29 3.43 -7.57
C VAL A 34 2.28 2.45 -6.94
N VAL A 35 2.22 1.17 -7.35
CA VAL A 35 3.26 0.18 -7.05
C VAL A 35 4.38 0.49 -8.03
N GLY A 36 5.24 1.43 -7.67
CA GLY A 36 6.10 2.01 -8.68
C GLY A 36 7.13 2.96 -8.13
N VAL A 37 7.73 2.63 -7.00
CA VAL A 37 9.06 3.15 -6.72
C VAL A 37 9.92 1.99 -6.25
N ASN A 38 10.61 1.36 -7.20
CA ASN A 38 11.97 0.86 -6.96
C ASN A 38 12.83 2.09 -6.63
N GLU A 39 12.53 2.76 -5.51
CA GLU A 39 13.31 3.88 -5.05
C GLU A 39 14.53 3.28 -4.39
N SER A 40 15.50 3.01 -5.25
CA SER A 40 16.90 2.79 -4.87
C SER A 40 17.41 3.90 -3.92
N ASN A 41 16.69 5.02 -3.84
CA ASN A 41 16.82 6.06 -2.83
C ASN A 41 15.66 5.97 -1.85
N GLY A 42 15.90 5.76 -0.56
CA GLY A 42 14.80 5.61 0.37
C GLY A 42 15.21 5.47 1.82
N HIS A 43 14.23 5.60 2.70
CA HIS A 43 14.36 5.44 4.13
C HIS A 43 13.29 4.46 4.60
N HIS A 44 13.72 3.31 5.12
CA HIS A 44 12.81 2.24 5.55
C HIS A 44 13.39 1.46 6.72
N THR A 45 12.59 0.60 7.33
CA THR A 45 13.01 -0.31 8.41
C THR A 45 13.21 -1.71 7.85
N VAL A 46 14.31 -2.36 8.24
CA VAL A 46 14.62 -3.75 7.89
C VAL A 46 15.06 -4.52 9.13
N ALA A 47 14.61 -5.77 9.24
CA ALA A 47 15.04 -6.67 10.31
C ALA A 47 16.22 -7.51 9.83
N VAL A 48 17.32 -7.50 10.59
CA VAL A 48 18.50 -8.32 10.32
C VAL A 48 18.66 -9.35 11.41
N CYS A 49 18.74 -10.61 11.02
CA CYS A 49 18.85 -11.76 11.91
C CYS A 49 20.23 -12.41 11.78
N ASP A 50 20.82 -12.83 12.91
CA ASP A 50 22.10 -13.53 12.95
C ASP A 50 21.93 -15.07 12.96
N GLU A 51 23.06 -15.78 12.98
CA GLU A 51 23.10 -17.26 13.03
C GLU A 51 22.58 -17.83 14.36
N ASN A 52 22.44 -17.01 15.40
CA ASN A 52 21.89 -17.40 16.70
C ASN A 52 20.38 -17.14 16.78
N ASN A 53 19.72 -16.85 15.65
CA ASN A 53 18.30 -16.50 15.59
C ASN A 53 17.93 -15.23 16.37
N TYR A 54 18.91 -14.35 16.58
CA TYR A 54 18.70 -13.03 17.15
C TYR A 54 18.44 -12.03 16.02
N CYS A 55 17.27 -11.40 16.03
CA CYS A 55 16.85 -10.41 15.06
C CYS A 55 16.80 -9.02 15.70
N ARG A 56 17.25 -8.01 14.96
CA ARG A 56 17.12 -6.60 15.35
C ARG A 56 16.64 -5.77 14.18
N ASP A 57 15.76 -4.82 14.47
CA ASP A 57 15.27 -3.87 13.48
C ASP A 57 16.24 -2.69 13.35
N PHE A 58 16.47 -2.31 12.11
CA PHE A 58 17.32 -1.19 11.73
C PHE A 58 16.56 -0.24 10.84
N GLU A 59 16.77 1.04 11.09
CA GLU A 59 16.44 2.11 10.16
C GLU A 59 17.58 2.21 9.13
N VAL A 60 17.26 2.04 7.85
CA VAL A 60 18.22 2.07 6.76
C VAL A 60 17.94 3.23 5.82
N VAL A 61 19.01 3.91 5.40
CA VAL A 61 18.99 4.93 4.36
C VAL A 61 19.76 4.38 3.18
N CYS A 62 19.12 4.37 2.01
CA CYS A 62 19.70 3.93 0.77
C CYS A 62 19.80 5.10 -0.21
N GLU A 63 20.91 5.17 -0.95
CA GLU A 63 21.09 6.05 -2.09
C GLU A 63 21.56 5.24 -3.31
N ASN A 64 20.83 5.33 -4.41
CA ASN A 64 21.06 4.61 -5.67
C ASN A 64 21.25 3.10 -5.46
N GLY A 65 20.49 2.52 -4.54
CA GLY A 65 20.45 1.09 -4.23
C GLY A 65 21.58 0.67 -3.29
N THR A 66 22.37 1.63 -2.81
CA THR A 66 23.49 1.40 -1.92
C THR A 66 23.14 1.88 -0.52
N LEU A 67 23.43 1.06 0.50
CA LEU A 67 23.26 1.45 1.89
C LEU A 67 24.24 2.58 2.22
N VAL A 68 23.71 3.74 2.63
CA VAL A 68 24.52 4.87 3.08
C VAL A 68 24.52 5.02 4.60
N GLU A 69 23.43 4.64 5.26
CA GLU A 69 23.30 4.71 6.72
C GLU A 69 22.44 3.56 7.24
N MET A 70 22.78 3.07 8.44
CA MET A 70 22.04 2.03 9.14
C MET A 70 22.12 2.27 10.64
N THR A 71 20.96 2.46 11.26
CA THR A 71 20.83 2.79 12.68
C THR A 71 19.97 1.74 13.36
N ALA A 72 20.50 1.15 14.44
CA ALA A 72 19.75 0.19 15.24
C ALA A 72 18.59 0.88 15.98
N ILE A 73 17.41 0.27 15.92
CA ILE A 73 16.26 0.74 16.71
C ILE A 73 16.35 0.11 18.09
N GLU A 74 16.64 0.93 19.10
CA GLU A 74 16.78 0.48 20.49
C GLU A 74 15.49 -0.18 21.01
N GLY A 75 15.62 -1.38 21.57
CA GLY A 75 14.50 -2.16 22.10
C GLY A 75 13.62 -2.84 21.06
N ALA A 76 13.97 -2.75 19.77
CA ALA A 76 13.34 -3.50 18.68
C ALA A 76 14.19 -4.71 18.30
N ASP A 77 14.42 -5.58 19.29
CA ASP A 77 15.14 -6.82 19.12
C ASP A 77 14.39 -8.02 19.67
N TYR A 78 14.59 -9.18 19.04
CA TYR A 78 13.86 -10.39 19.33
C TYR A 78 14.71 -11.64 19.14
N GLN A 79 14.62 -12.56 20.09
CA GLN A 79 15.28 -13.86 20.04
C GLN A 79 14.27 -14.93 19.64
N HIS A 80 14.44 -15.52 18.46
CA HIS A 80 13.66 -16.69 18.05
C HIS A 80 14.21 -17.98 18.69
N GLY A 81 13.42 -19.05 18.64
CA GLY A 81 13.85 -20.38 19.12
C GLY A 81 14.95 -20.99 18.23
N GLU A 82 15.68 -21.97 18.75
CA GLU A 82 16.84 -22.59 18.08
C GLU A 82 16.49 -23.24 16.73
N ASP A 83 15.26 -23.73 16.57
CA ASP A 83 14.78 -24.36 15.32
C ASP A 83 14.25 -23.36 14.27
N TRP A 84 14.21 -22.06 14.59
CA TRP A 84 13.73 -21.06 13.67
C TRP A 84 14.76 -20.78 12.58
N VAL A 85 14.27 -20.54 11.36
CA VAL A 85 15.09 -20.17 10.20
C VAL A 85 14.38 -19.00 9.54
N ASP A 86 15.12 -17.93 9.26
CA ASP A 86 14.55 -16.76 8.59
C ASP A 86 14.05 -17.15 7.18
N PRO A 87 12.72 -17.12 6.92
CA PRO A 87 12.18 -17.51 5.62
C PRO A 87 12.55 -16.53 4.51
N ARG A 88 12.99 -15.31 4.86
CA ARG A 88 13.36 -14.26 3.90
C ARG A 88 14.73 -14.51 3.28
N GLY A 89 15.58 -15.32 3.93
CA GLY A 89 16.95 -15.57 3.50
C GLY A 89 17.81 -14.29 3.39
N ASN A 90 18.91 -14.39 2.65
CA ASN A 90 19.80 -13.26 2.41
C ASN A 90 19.21 -12.35 1.33
N HIS A 91 18.79 -11.15 1.72
CA HIS A 91 18.25 -10.13 0.83
C HIS A 91 19.07 -8.85 0.94
N SER A 92 19.09 -8.06 -0.13
CA SER A 92 19.70 -6.73 -0.10
C SER A 92 18.90 -5.83 0.84
N LEU A 93 19.60 -5.08 1.69
CA LEU A 93 18.96 -4.12 2.62
C LEU A 93 18.28 -2.96 1.87
N CYS A 94 18.69 -2.70 0.62
CA CYS A 94 18.20 -1.61 -0.21
C CYS A 94 17.29 -2.04 -1.35
N GLU A 95 17.02 -3.34 -1.51
CA GLU A 95 16.04 -3.85 -2.47
C GLU A 95 14.84 -4.38 -1.69
N TRP A 96 13.80 -3.57 -1.57
CA TRP A 96 12.54 -3.99 -0.96
C TRP A 96 11.68 -4.68 -2.03
N ASN A 97 11.29 -5.94 -1.78
CA ASN A 97 10.54 -6.74 -2.74
C ASN A 97 9.17 -7.13 -2.11
N ASP A 98 8.14 -6.31 -2.31
CA ASP A 98 6.77 -6.49 -1.75
C ASP A 98 6.10 -7.78 -2.17
N SER A 99 6.63 -8.44 -3.20
CA SER A 99 6.06 -9.65 -3.79
C SER A 99 6.04 -10.86 -2.84
N VAL A 100 6.59 -10.76 -1.62
CA VAL A 100 6.63 -11.87 -0.65
C VAL A 100 5.42 -11.87 0.30
N LEU A 101 4.61 -10.81 0.37
CA LEU A 101 3.46 -10.73 1.29
C LEU A 101 2.09 -11.00 0.66
N LEU A 102 2.06 -11.47 -0.60
CA LEU A 102 0.83 -11.81 -1.32
C LEU A 102 0.92 -13.21 -1.96
N GLU A 103 1.13 -14.24 -1.13
CA GLU A 103 0.76 -15.63 -1.47
C GLU A 103 -0.01 -16.28 -0.31
#